data_AF-A0A5K1E3W5-F1
#
_entry.id   AF-A0A5K1E3W5-F1
#
_cell.length_a   1.000
_cell.length_b   1.000
_cell.length_c   1.000
_cell.angle_alpha   90.00
_cell.angle_beta   90.00
_cell.angle_gamma   90.00
#
_symmetry.space_group_name_H-M   'P 1'
#
loop_
_entity.id
_entity.type
_entity.pdbx_description
1 polymer ?
#
loop_
_entity_poly.entity_id
_entity_poly.type
_entity_poly.pdbx_seq_one_letter_code
_entity_poly.pdbx_strand_id
1 'polypeptide(L)'
;SAVVLSCKIPIVEMKTVKDYRDSLAEAMFHCALNQRLFKISRRKDPPFFSCSSAGDVLVNPVKAYIMTSTCKERGTVEALESMLME
;
A
#
# COMPACT_ATOMS: atom_id res chain seq x y z
N SER A 1 -6.82 -16.22 -3.14
CA SER A 1 -5.72 -15.71 -4.00
C SER A 1 -5.06 -14.50 -3.36
N ALA A 2 -3.90 -14.08 -3.86
CA ALA A 2 -3.22 -12.87 -3.40
C ALA A 2 -2.89 -11.95 -4.58
N VAL A 3 -2.95 -10.64 -4.35
CA VAL A 3 -2.56 -9.61 -5.32
C VAL A 3 -1.49 -8.74 -4.67
N VAL A 4 -0.42 -8.47 -5.40
CA VAL A 4 0.67 -7.60 -4.95
C VAL A 4 0.93 -6.55 -6.02
N LEU A 5 0.86 -5.29 -5.63
CA LEU A 5 1.33 -4.16 -6.41
C LEU A 5 2.65 -3.68 -5.83
N SER A 6 3.63 -3.45 -6.69
CA SER A 6 4.93 -2.92 -6.28
C SER A 6 5.37 -1.84 -7.26
N CYS A 7 5.49 -0.61 -6.77
CA CYS A 7 6.00 0.52 -7.52
C CYS A 7 7.40 0.88 -7.00
N LYS A 8 8.41 0.72 -7.85
CA LYS A 8 9.81 1.01 -7.51
C LYS A 8 10.09 2.49 -7.71
N ILE A 9 10.76 3.09 -6.74
CA ILE A 9 11.21 4.48 -6.77
C ILE A 9 12.64 4.58 -6.27
N PRO A 10 13.41 5.60 -6.71
CA PRO A 10 14.69 5.90 -6.08
C PRO A 10 14.50 6.21 -4.59
N ILE A 11 15.44 5.77 -3.75
CA ILE A 11 15.44 6.12 -2.34
C ILE A 11 15.86 7.59 -2.18
N VAL A 12 15.11 8.34 -1.36
CA VAL A 12 15.51 9.67 -0.90
C VAL A 12 16.17 9.49 0.46
N GLU A 13 17.47 9.81 0.56
CA GLU A 13 18.18 9.76 1.82
C GLU A 13 17.69 10.86 2.77
N MET A 14 17.44 10.51 4.04
CA MET A 14 16.95 11.45 5.04
C MET A 14 18.11 12.30 5.59
N LYS A 15 18.42 13.42 4.93
CA LYS A 15 19.56 14.29 5.26
C LYS A 15 19.14 15.64 5.88
N THR A 16 17.92 16.08 5.62
CA THR A 16 17.41 17.39 5.99
C THR A 16 16.13 17.30 6.81
N VAL A 17 15.76 18.40 7.48
CA VAL A 17 14.46 18.53 8.15
C VAL A 17 13.29 18.35 7.16
N LYS A 18 13.46 18.77 5.90
CA LYS A 18 12.46 18.55 4.85
C LYS A 18 12.27 17.05 4.60
N ASP A 19 13.35 16.29 4.48
CA ASP A 19 13.27 14.85 4.21
C ASP A 19 12.58 14.10 5.36
N TYR A 20 12.82 14.53 6.61
CA TYR A 20 12.09 13.99 7.77
C TYR A 20 10.60 14.35 7.74
N ARG A 21 10.24 15.59 7.36
CA ARG A 21 8.84 15.98 7.20
C ARG A 21 8.15 15.19 6.10
N ASP A 22 8.85 14.93 5.00
CA ASP A 22 8.34 14.14 3.87
C ASP A 22 8.14 12.67 4.28
N SER A 23 9.05 12.09 5.09
CA SER A 23 8.89 10.73 5.61
C SER A 23 7.72 10.59 6.58
N LEU A 24 7.49 11.60 7.43
CA LEU A 24 6.31 11.66 8.30
C LEU A 24 5.01 11.76 7.48
N ALA A 25 4.99 12.61 6.45
CA ALA A 25 3.83 12.74 5.57
C ALA A 25 3.51 11.40 4.88
N GLU A 26 4.53 10.68 4.42
CA GLU A 26 4.38 9.35 3.84
C GLU A 26 3.83 8.32 4.85
N ALA A 27 4.37 8.29 6.07
CA ALA A 27 3.89 7.39 7.12
C ALA A 27 2.41 7.68 7.48
N MET A 28 2.04 8.95 7.57
CA MET A 28 0.65 9.37 7.80
C MET A 28 -0.26 8.99 6.63
N PHE A 29 0.21 9.12 5.39
CA PHE A 29 -0.53 8.68 4.20
C PHE A 29 -0.82 7.18 4.25
N HIS A 30 0.20 6.34 4.50
CA HIS A 30 0.00 4.89 4.63
C HIS A 30 -0.95 4.55 5.78
N CYS A 31 -0.86 5.25 6.91
CA CYS A 31 -1.79 5.06 8.03
C CYS A 31 -3.25 5.33 7.61
N ALA A 32 -3.51 6.48 6.97
CA ALA A 32 -4.84 6.86 6.52
C ALA A 32 -5.39 5.89 5.46
N LEU A 33 -4.56 5.52 4.48
CA LEU A 33 -4.92 4.56 3.44
C LEU A 33 -5.25 3.19 4.05
N ASN A 34 -4.41 2.69 4.97
CA ASN A 34 -4.64 1.40 5.64
C ASN A 34 -5.92 1.40 6.48
N GLN A 35 -6.28 2.52 7.13
CA GLN A 35 -7.56 2.64 7.82
C GLN A 35 -8.74 2.54 6.84
N ARG A 36 -8.62 3.12 5.64
CA ARG A 36 -9.65 3.06 4.61
C ARG A 36 -9.79 1.65 4.03
N LEU A 37 -8.67 1.02 3.66
CA LEU A 37 -8.62 -0.38 3.20
C LEU A 37 -9.20 -1.35 4.24
N PHE A 38 -8.91 -1.12 5.52
CA PHE A 38 -9.49 -1.91 6.60
C PHE A 38 -11.02 -1.80 6.60
N LYS A 39 -11.59 -0.60 6.47
CA LYS A 39 -13.05 -0.42 6.40
C LYS A 39 -13.67 -1.13 5.20
N ILE A 40 -13.01 -1.12 4.04
CA ILE A 40 -13.45 -1.85 2.84
C ILE A 40 -13.48 -3.35 3.10
N SER A 41 -12.44 -3.88 3.75
CA SER A 41 -12.35 -5.30 4.09
C SER A 41 -13.46 -5.79 5.05
N ARG A 42 -14.14 -4.87 5.75
CA ARG A 42 -15.23 -5.17 6.69
C ARG A 42 -16.64 -5.06 6.06
N ARG A 43 -16.75 -4.72 4.78
CA ARG A 43 -18.06 -4.67 4.09
C ARG A 43 -18.67 -6.08 3.98
N LYS A 44 -19.98 -6.15 3.77
CA LYS A 44 -20.72 -7.42 3.61
C LYS A 44 -20.20 -8.26 2.44
N ASP A 45 -19.85 -7.61 1.34
CA ASP A 45 -19.22 -8.21 0.16
C ASP A 45 -17.96 -7.40 -0.17
N PRO A 46 -16.82 -7.73 0.47
CA PRO A 46 -15.60 -6.98 0.28
C PRO A 46 -14.80 -7.54 -0.92
N PRO A 47 -14.15 -6.66 -1.72
CA PRO A 47 -13.35 -7.09 -2.88
C PRO A 47 -12.10 -7.88 -2.45
N PHE A 48 -11.64 -7.67 -1.21
CA PHE A 48 -10.54 -8.38 -0.57
C PHE A 48 -10.83 -8.58 0.93
N PHE A 49 -10.28 -9.64 1.52
CA PHE A 49 -10.40 -9.93 2.96
C PHE A 49 -9.43 -9.12 3.82
N SER A 50 -8.29 -8.76 3.23
CA SER A 50 -7.31 -7.84 3.82
C SER A 50 -6.60 -7.11 2.70
N CYS A 51 -6.26 -5.84 2.95
CA CYS A 51 -5.35 -5.09 2.10
C CYS A 51 -4.54 -4.12 2.96
N SER A 52 -3.27 -3.94 2.61
CA SER A 52 -2.37 -3.00 3.26
C SER A 52 -1.42 -2.37 2.24
N SER A 53 -0.95 -1.17 2.57
CA SER A 53 0.04 -0.39 1.85
C SER A 53 1.20 -0.03 2.77
N ALA A 54 2.42 -0.16 2.27
CA ALA A 54 3.64 0.22 2.95
C ALA A 54 4.72 0.63 1.95
N GLY A 55 5.64 1.51 2.37
CA GLY A 55 6.90 1.75 1.69
C GLY A 55 8.02 0.94 2.35
N ASP A 56 8.81 0.21 1.57
CA ASP A 56 9.95 -0.57 2.08
C ASP A 56 11.20 -0.43 1.20
N VAL A 57 12.36 -0.44 1.82
CA VAL A 57 13.65 -0.37 1.13
C VAL A 57 14.01 -1.76 0.64
N LEU A 58 13.89 -2.00 -0.66
CA LEU A 58 14.20 -3.30 -1.25
C LEU A 58 15.72 -3.54 -1.33
N VAL A 59 16.44 -2.55 -1.89
CA VAL A 59 17.90 -2.60 -2.08
C VAL A 59 18.37 -1.17 -2.32
N ASN A 60 19.49 -0.72 -1.79
CA ASN A 60 20.01 0.62 -2.09
C ASN A 60 20.40 0.71 -3.59
N PRO A 61 19.97 1.72 -4.40
CA PRO A 61 19.22 2.94 -4.06
C PRO A 61 17.74 2.93 -4.46
N VAL A 62 17.04 1.82 -4.24
CA VAL A 62 15.65 1.56 -4.63
C VAL A 62 14.78 1.23 -3.42
N LYS A 63 13.71 2.00 -3.27
CA LYS A 63 12.57 1.73 -2.40
C LYS A 63 11.39 1.25 -3.25
N ALA A 64 10.45 0.53 -2.65
CA ALA A 64 9.17 0.24 -3.29
C ALA A 64 8.00 0.60 -2.39
N TYR A 65 6.96 1.18 -2.99
CA TYR A 65 5.62 1.16 -2.41
C TYR A 65 4.96 -0.17 -2.76
N ILE A 66 4.56 -0.91 -1.73
CA ILE A 66 3.98 -2.23 -1.85
C ILE A 66 2.56 -2.18 -1.29
N MET A 67 1.61 -2.61 -2.11
CA MET A 67 0.27 -2.93 -1.65
C MET A 67 0.03 -4.42 -1.79
N THR A 68 -0.43 -5.05 -0.72
CA THR A 68 -0.76 -6.47 -0.72
C THR A 68 -2.23 -6.65 -0.40
N SER A 69 -2.89 -7.60 -1.04
CA SER A 69 -4.24 -8.00 -0.67
C SER A 69 -4.42 -9.52 -0.72
N THR A 70 -5.33 -10.01 0.11
CA THR A 70 -5.84 -11.37 0.03
C THR A 70 -7.31 -11.32 -0.38
N CYS A 71 -7.72 -12.17 -1.31
CA CYS A 71 -9.06 -12.15 -1.87
C CYS A 71 -9.64 -13.55 -2.07
N LYS A 72 -10.95 -13.60 -2.27
CA LYS A 72 -11.69 -14.81 -2.64
C LYS A 72 -11.06 -15.47 -3.87
N GLU A 73 -11.22 -16.77 -3.98
CA GLU A 73 -10.82 -17.47 -5.20
C GLU A 73 -11.53 -16.84 -6.41
N ARG A 74 -10.80 -16.63 -7.51
CA ARG A 74 -11.28 -15.91 -8.71
C ARG A 74 -11.65 -14.43 -8.49
N GLY A 75 -11.37 -13.85 -7.33
CA GLY A 75 -11.57 -12.43 -7.02
C GLY A 75 -10.39 -11.50 -7.35
N THR A 76 -9.37 -12.01 -8.05
CA THR A 76 -8.10 -11.28 -8.30
C THR A 76 -8.30 -9.94 -9.01
N VAL A 77 -9.14 -9.90 -10.06
CA VAL A 77 -9.37 -8.67 -10.85
C VAL A 77 -10.14 -7.63 -10.03
N GLU A 78 -11.21 -8.05 -9.37
CA GLU A 78 -12.00 -7.18 -8.48
C GLU A 78 -11.15 -6.61 -7.34
N ALA A 79 -10.30 -7.44 -6.72
CA ALA A 79 -9.36 -6.99 -5.70
C ALA A 79 -8.35 -5.97 -6.25
N LEU A 80 -7.79 -6.23 -7.44
CA LEU A 80 -6.84 -5.34 -8.10
C LEU A 80 -7.48 -3.99 -8.45
N GLU A 81 -8.67 -3.98 -9.04
CA GLU A 81 -9.41 -2.76 -9.37
C GLU A 81 -9.71 -1.95 -8.11
N SER A 82 -10.19 -2.62 -7.05
CA SER A 82 -10.44 -1.93 -5.78
C SER A 82 -9.16 -1.40 -5.14
N MET A 83 -8.00 -2.04 -5.32
CA MET A 83 -6.74 -1.52 -4.80
C MET A 83 -6.27 -0.25 -5.55
N LEU A 84 -6.57 -0.13 -6.84
CA LEU A 84 -6.14 0.98 -7.69
C LEU A 84 -7.08 2.20 -7.65
N MET A 85 -8.34 2.01 -7.23
CA MET A 85 -9.34 3.07 -7.12
C MET A 85 -9.32 3.79 -5.77
N GLU A 86 -8.51 3.32 -4.84
CA GLU A 86 -8.31 3.89 -3.50
C GLU A 86 -7.17 4.89 -3.48
#